data_AF-A0A9D2IVV2-F1
#
_entry.id   AF-A0A9D2IVV2-F1
#
_cell.length_a   1.000
_cell.length_b   1.000
_cell.length_c   1.000
_cell.angle_alpha   90.00
_cell.angle_beta   90.00
_cell.angle_gamma   90.00
#
_symmetry.space_group_name_H-M   'P 1'
#
loop_
_entity.id
_entity.type
_entity.pdbx_description
1 polymer ?
#
loop_
_entity_poly.entity_id
_entity_poly.type
_entity_poly.pdbx_seq_one_letter_code
_entity_poly.pdbx_strand_id
1 'polypeptide(L)' 'MELIDCKPYALMRVCVALSGGRDSVALLHALKAGGVSVSALTCGHGVRAASEDDIAFVQRLCRDWGV' A
#
# COMPACT_ATOMS: atom_id res chain seq x y z
N MET A 1 2.42 -9.13 19.66
CA MET A 1 3.12 -8.42 18.58
C MET A 1 2.54 -7.03 18.52
N GLU A 2 3.22 -6.04 19.09
CA GLU A 2 2.81 -4.64 18.89
C GLU A 2 3.11 -4.28 17.44
N LEU A 3 2.04 -4.02 16.68
CA LEU A 3 2.15 -3.40 15.37
C LEU A 3 2.70 -1.98 15.54
N ILE A 4 3.39 -1.47 14.53
CA ILE A 4 3.84 -0.07 14.46
C ILE A 4 2.65 0.85 14.80
N ASP A 5 2.82 1.74 15.78
CA ASP A 5 1.80 2.73 16.13
C ASP A 5 1.75 3.82 15.06
N CYS A 6 0.74 3.74 14.20
CA CYS A 6 0.52 4.72 13.14
C CYS A 6 -0.34 5.91 13.59
N LYS A 7 -0.86 5.94 14.83
CA LYS A 7 -1.71 7.04 15.33
C LYS A 7 -1.07 8.44 15.23
N PRO A 8 0.26 8.62 15.40
CA PRO A 8 0.88 9.94 15.22
C PRO A 8 0.69 10.53 13.82
N TYR A 9 0.36 9.71 12.82
CA TYR A 9 0.19 10.14 11.43
C TYR A 9 -1.27 10.29 11.01
N ALA A 10 -2.25 10.13 11.91
CA ALA A 10 -3.68 10.07 11.56
C ALA A 10 -4.21 11.29 10.78
N LEU A 11 -3.62 12.47 10.96
CA LEU A 11 -4.00 13.71 10.27
C LEU A 11 -3.19 13.99 8.99
N MET A 12 -2.27 13.09 8.62
CA MET A 12 -1.44 13.23 7.43
C MET A 12 -2.06 12.53 6.21
N ARG A 13 -1.65 12.97 5.02
CA ARG A 13 -1.86 12.24 3.77
C ARG A 13 -0.57 11.57 3.35
N VAL A 14 -0.56 10.24 3.27
CA VAL A 14 0.64 9.45 2.98
C VAL A 14 0.46 8.71 1.67
N CYS A 15 1.41 8.87 0.74
CA CYS A 15 1.49 8.04 -0.45
C CYS A 15 2.42 6.85 -0.19
N VAL A 16 1.86 5.64 -0.18
CA VAL A 16 2.60 4.41 0.10
C VAL A 16 3.17 3.84 -1.20
N ALA A 17 4.48 3.64 -1.25
CA ALA A 17 5.11 2.86 -2.30
C ALA A 17 4.70 1.38 -2.14
N LEU A 18 3.86 0.90 -3.06
CA LEU A 18 3.18 -0.39 -2.97
C LEU A 18 3.62 -1.29 -4.14
N SER A 19 4.49 -2.25 -3.85
CA SER A 19 4.98 -3.22 -4.84
C SER A 19 4.08 -4.44 -4.99
N GLY A 20 3.14 -4.65 -4.07
CA GLY A 20 2.32 -5.87 -3.97
C GLY A 20 2.98 -6.97 -3.13
N GLY A 21 4.25 -6.81 -2.75
CA GLY A 21 4.91 -7.69 -1.80
C GLY A 21 4.36 -7.55 -0.38
N ARG A 22 4.49 -8.63 0.41
CA ARG A 22 3.95 -8.75 1.78
C ARG A 22 4.24 -7.53 2.66
N ASP A 23 5.47 -7.03 2.64
CA ASP A 23 5.88 -5.93 3.52
C ASP A 23 5.18 -4.62 3.14
N SER A 24 5.11 -4.31 1.84
CA SER A 24 4.42 -3.11 1.36
C SER A 24 2.90 -3.16 1.60
N VAL A 25 2.29 -4.34 1.48
CA VAL A 25 0.87 -4.57 1.79
C VAL A 25 0.61 -4.45 3.30
N ALA A 26 1.49 -5.01 4.13
CA ALA A 26 1.38 -4.89 5.59
C ALA A 26 1.52 -3.43 6.05
N LEU A 27 2.41 -2.65 5.43
CA LEU A 27 2.56 -1.22 5.71
C LEU A 27 1.28 -0.44 5.36
N LEU A 28 0.72 -0.67 4.15
CA LEU A 28 -0.55 -0.05 3.76
C LEU A 28 -1.67 -0.39 4.74
N HIS A 29 -1.77 -1.67 5.13
CA HIS A 29 -2.76 -2.14 6.09
C HIS A 29 -2.61 -1.46 7.45
N ALA A 30 -1.39 -1.37 7.98
CA ALA A 30 -1.11 -0.74 9.28
C ALA A 30 -1.45 0.76 9.28
N LEU A 31 -1.09 1.49 8.21
CA LEU A 31 -1.43 2.91 8.08
C LEU A 31 -2.95 3.13 8.02
N LYS A 32 -3.67 2.32 7.22
CA LYS A 32 -5.13 2.40 7.11
C LYS A 32 -5.81 2.06 8.44
N ALA A 33 -5.37 1.00 9.12
CA ALA A 33 -5.89 0.62 10.44
C ALA A 33 -5.60 1.69 11.51
N GLY A 34 -4.51 2.45 11.36
CA GLY A 34 -4.18 3.60 12.19
C GLY A 34 -4.97 4.88 11.88
N GLY A 35 -5.90 4.85 10.93
CA GLY A 35 -6.73 6.00 10.54
C GLY A 35 -6.02 7.04 9.66
N VAL A 36 -4.86 6.69 9.09
CA VAL A 36 -4.11 7.58 8.19
C VAL A 36 -4.79 7.65 6.82
N SER A 37 -4.94 8.86 6.28
CA SER A 37 -5.39 9.03 4.88
C SER A 37 -4.27 8.57 3.95
N VAL A 38 -4.50 7.49 3.21
CA VAL A 38 -3.48 6.90 2.33
C VAL A 38 -3.87 7.02 0.85
N SER A 39 -2.86 7.14 0.00
CA SER A 39 -2.89 6.78 -1.42
C SER A 39 -1.78 5.77 -1.68
N ALA A 40 -1.82 5.06 -2.81
CA ALA A 40 -0.79 4.09 -3.17
C ALA A 40 -0.17 4.39 -4.53
N LEU A 41 1.12 4.11 -4.67
CA LEU A 41 1.87 4.19 -5.93
C LEU A 41 2.60 2.88 -6.17
N THR A 42 2.36 2.28 -7.33
CA THR A 42 3.13 1.13 -7.83
C THR A 42 3.90 1.55 -9.07
N CYS A 43 5.14 1.07 -9.22
CA CYS A 43 6.00 1.42 -10.34
C CYS A 43 6.26 0.18 -11.21
N GLY A 44 5.69 0.16 -12.41
CA GLY A 44 5.98 -0.84 -13.42
C GLY A 44 7.28 -0.55 -14.14
N HIS A 45 8.41 -1.07 -13.64
CA HIS A 45 9.72 -0.82 -14.25
C HIS A 45 9.96 -1.56 -15.58
N GLY A 46 9.09 -2.50 -15.97
CA GLY A 46 9.19 -3.21 -17.25
C GLY A 46 10.35 -4.21 -17.36
N VAL A 47 11.00 -4.54 -16.24
CA VAL A 47 12.17 -5.45 -16.22
C VAL A 47 11.76 -6.93 -16.38
N ARG A 48 10.51 -7.28 -16.08
CA ARG A 48 9.98 -8.65 -16.13
C ARG A 48 8.59 -8.66 -16.76
N ALA A 49 8.26 -9.74 -17.47
CA ALA A 49 6.92 -9.93 -18.06
C ALA A 49 5.79 -9.95 -17.00
N ALA A 50 6.07 -10.49 -15.80
CA ALA A 50 5.10 -10.53 -14.69
C ALA A 50 4.78 -9.14 -14.08
N SER A 51 5.41 -8.06 -14.55
CA SER A 51 5.18 -6.72 -14.01
C SER A 51 3.73 -6.23 -14.18
N GLU A 52 3.00 -6.73 -15.18
CA GLU A 52 1.59 -6.36 -15.38
C GLU A 52 0.67 -7.01 -14.34
N ASP A 53 0.95 -8.26 -13.96
CA ASP A 53 0.20 -8.97 -12.92
C ASP A 53 0.35 -8.31 -11.55
N ASP A 54 1.56 -7.84 -11.22
CA ASP A 54 1.85 -7.09 -9.99
C ASP A 54 1.06 -5.77 -9.94
N ILE A 55 1.05 -5.01 -11.04
CA ILE A 55 0.27 -3.76 -11.15
C ILE A 55 -1.22 -4.06 -11.01
N ALA A 56 -1.71 -5.08 -11.71
CA ALA A 56 -3.12 -5.48 -11.65
C ALA A 56 -3.52 -5.95 -10.25
N PHE A 57 -2.65 -6.68 -9.55
CA PHE A 57 -2.85 -7.06 -8.15
C PHE A 57 -2.98 -5.82 -7.26
N VAL A 58 -2.05 -4.87 -7.37
CA VAL A 58 -2.07 -3.63 -6.58
C VAL A 58 -3.33 -2.81 -6.87
N GLN A 59 -3.73 -2.65 -8.12
CA GLN A 59 -4.95 -1.93 -8.49
C GLN A 59 -6.20 -2.58 -7.90
N ARG A 60 -6.30 -3.92 -7.93
CA ARG A 60 -7.42 -4.64 -7.30
C ARG A 60 -7.42 -4.43 -5.79
N LEU A 61 -6.26 -4.59 -5.14
CA LEU A 61 -6.12 -4.40 -3.70
C LEU A 61 -6.54 -2.99 -3.26
N CYS A 62 -6.07 -1.94 -3.93
CA CYS A 62 -6.41 -0.56 -3.59
C CYS A 62 -7.91 -0.29 -3.76
N ARG A 63 -8.52 -0.78 -4.84
CA ARG A 63 -9.97 -0.65 -5.05
C ARG A 63 -10.76 -1.36 -3.94
N ASP A 64 -10.39 -2.59 -3.63
CA ASP A 64 -11.11 -3.40 -2.64
C ASP A 64 -10.94 -2.83 -1.23
N TRP A 65 -9.81 -2.17 -0.95
CA TRP A 65 -9.54 -1.53 0.34
C TRP A 65 -9.92 -0.05 0.39
N GLY A 66 -10.45 0.54 -0.68
CA GLY A 66 -10.79 1.97 -0.73
C GLY A 66 -9.58 2.88 -0.44
N VAL A 67 -8.52 2.71 -1.23
CA VAL A 67 -7.29 3.51 -1.25
C VAL A 67 -7.18 4.25 -2.58
#